data_AF-A0A8D8PQW8-F1
#
_entry.id   AF-A0A8D8PQW8-F1
#
_cell.length_a   1.000
_cell.length_b   1.000
_cell.length_c   1.000
_cell.angle_alpha   90.00
_cell.angle_beta   90.00
_cell.angle_gamma   90.00
#
_symmetry.space_group_name_H-M   'P 1'
#
loop_
_entity.id
_entity.type
_entity.pdbx_description
1 polymer ?
#
loop_
_entity_poly.entity_id
_entity_poly.type
_entity_poly.pdbx_seq_one_letter_code
_entity_poly.pdbx_strand_id
1 'polypeptide(L)'
;MSNSLELAQFLLKKAVDLDEKGRWTESLNFYQEGVTELLKYVRGLPSRDDQQKIREKVETYIGRAEILKQKLDEKKKMGDYHEQFEIKNNDKGYSYESLFGRFLDEFVEHISVTDPYIHNTYQCFNFLHFCTLAVRNCKKLEQINLLTTRANKPQYAGQADLEKQEAALKQISDSLRQNKVSLNITYSNTLHDREIVYVFTGFWIMVKIV
;
A
#
# COMPACT_ATOMS: atom_id res chain seq x y z
N MET A 1 -6.03 29.52 11.64
CA MET A 1 -5.01 29.71 10.58
C MET A 1 -3.61 29.25 11.01
N SER A 2 -3.22 29.42 12.28
CA SER A 2 -1.95 28.94 12.87
C SER A 2 -1.70 27.43 12.70
N ASN A 3 -2.70 26.59 12.97
CA ASN A 3 -2.54 25.12 12.92
C ASN A 3 -2.17 24.56 11.54
N SER A 4 -2.63 25.19 10.44
CA SER A 4 -2.33 24.71 9.08
C SER A 4 -0.88 25.00 8.68
N LEU A 5 -0.33 26.14 9.12
CA LEU A 5 1.08 26.46 8.90
C LEU A 5 2.01 25.56 9.72
N GLU A 6 1.69 25.32 10.99
CA GLU A 6 2.47 24.42 11.85
C GLU A 6 2.51 23.00 11.31
N LEU A 7 1.36 22.47 10.84
CA LEU A 7 1.28 21.17 10.19
C LEU A 7 2.13 21.13 8.90
N ALA A 8 2.01 22.14 8.04
CA ALA A 8 2.80 22.21 6.82
C ALA A 8 4.31 22.24 7.12
N GLN A 9 4.75 23.00 8.13
CA GLN A 9 6.15 23.04 8.56
C GLN A 9 6.64 21.69 9.08
N PHE A 10 5.83 21.01 9.90
CA PHE A 10 6.16 19.68 10.39
C PHE A 10 6.33 18.67 9.24
N LEU A 11 5.37 18.63 8.31
CA LEU A 11 5.38 17.72 7.16
C LEU A 11 6.62 17.99 6.27
N LEU A 12 6.88 19.25 5.92
CA LEU A 12 8.00 19.62 5.06
C LEU A 12 9.37 19.40 5.72
N LYS A 13 9.48 19.63 7.03
CA LYS A 13 10.72 19.32 7.77
C LYS A 13 11.00 17.82 7.80
N LYS A 14 9.95 17.01 7.97
CA LYS A 14 10.05 15.56 7.91
C LYS A 14 10.38 15.07 6.51
N ALA A 15 9.85 15.72 5.47
CA ALA A 15 10.17 15.43 4.07
C ALA A 15 11.67 15.56 3.79
N VAL A 16 12.28 16.67 4.23
CA VAL A 16 13.72 16.95 4.07
C VAL A 16 14.57 15.92 4.82
N ASP A 17 14.25 15.63 6.09
CA ASP A 17 14.98 14.65 6.90
C ASP A 17 14.98 13.25 6.27
N LEU A 18 13.86 12.84 5.68
CA LEU A 18 13.74 11.55 4.98
C LEU A 18 14.47 11.54 3.63
N ASP A 19 14.47 12.67 2.92
CA ASP A 19 15.20 12.84 1.65
C ASP A 19 16.70 12.63 1.86
N GLU A 20 17.26 13.31 2.87
CA GLU A 20 18.68 13.22 3.26
C GLU A 20 19.07 11.80 3.68
N LYS A 21 18.14 11.07 4.31
CA LYS A 21 18.34 9.65 4.72
C LYS A 21 18.14 8.65 3.59
N GLY A 22 17.82 9.10 2.37
CA GLY A 22 17.58 8.22 1.23
C GLY A 22 16.20 7.53 1.23
N ARG A 23 15.31 7.88 2.15
CA ARG A 23 13.93 7.34 2.23
C ARG A 23 13.02 8.11 1.28
N TRP A 24 13.33 8.02 -0.02
CA TRP A 24 12.76 8.88 -1.06
C TRP A 24 11.24 8.76 -1.22
N THR A 25 10.66 7.57 -1.04
CA THR A 25 9.20 7.39 -1.19
C THR A 25 8.42 8.05 -0.06
N GLU A 26 8.85 7.88 1.19
CA GLU A 26 8.23 8.58 2.31
C GLU A 26 8.47 10.09 2.23
N SER A 27 9.69 10.50 1.87
CA SER A 27 10.02 11.90 1.62
C SER A 27 9.09 12.54 0.59
N LEU A 28 8.86 11.87 -0.55
CA LEU A 28 7.96 12.33 -1.60
C LEU A 28 6.53 12.53 -1.08
N ASN A 29 6.00 11.59 -0.29
CA ASN A 29 4.67 11.71 0.30
C ASN A 29 4.59 12.93 1.25
N PHE A 30 5.59 13.12 2.13
CA PHE A 30 5.63 14.27 3.03
C PHE A 30 5.78 15.60 2.29
N TYR A 31 6.52 15.64 1.17
CA TYR A 31 6.57 16.82 0.31
C TYR A 31 5.19 17.12 -0.30
N GLN A 32 4.49 16.13 -0.84
CA GLN A 32 3.17 16.30 -1.45
C GLN A 32 2.11 16.79 -0.45
N GLU A 33 2.03 16.15 0.73
CA GLU A 33 1.11 16.55 1.80
C GLU A 33 1.47 17.94 2.35
N GLY A 34 2.75 18.17 2.61
CA GLY A 34 3.25 19.44 3.14
C GLY A 34 3.01 20.62 2.19
N VAL A 35 3.23 20.43 0.89
CA VAL A 35 2.91 21.42 -0.16
C VAL A 35 1.41 21.67 -0.22
N THR A 36 0.59 20.62 -0.16
CA THR A 36 -0.87 20.75 -0.19
C THR A 36 -1.38 21.58 0.99
N GLU A 37 -0.88 21.32 2.20
CA GLU A 37 -1.22 22.11 3.38
C GLU A 37 -0.69 23.55 3.29
N LEU A 38 0.54 23.74 2.81
CA LEU A 38 1.12 25.08 2.66
C LEU A 38 0.33 25.93 1.65
N LEU A 39 -0.14 25.33 0.55
CA LEU A 39 -0.99 26.00 -0.43
C LEU A 39 -2.36 26.41 0.14
N LYS A 40 -2.96 25.59 1.02
CA LYS A 40 -4.19 25.96 1.74
C LYS A 40 -3.96 27.18 2.62
N TYR A 41 -2.84 27.21 3.34
CA TYR A 41 -2.47 28.36 4.17
C TYR A 41 -2.26 29.63 3.34
N VAL A 42 -1.52 29.55 2.22
CA VAL A 42 -1.27 30.69 1.31
C VAL A 42 -2.56 31.33 0.82
N ARG A 43 -3.56 30.52 0.45
CA ARG A 43 -4.87 31.04 -0.02
C ARG A 43 -5.61 31.86 1.05
N GLY A 44 -5.33 31.64 2.33
CA GLY A 44 -5.95 32.35 3.45
C GLY A 44 -5.25 33.66 3.85
N LEU A 45 -4.10 33.99 3.25
CA LEU A 45 -3.34 35.20 3.61
C LEU A 45 -3.93 36.47 2.98
N PRO A 46 -4.00 37.59 3.73
CA PRO A 46 -4.58 38.83 3.22
C PRO A 46 -3.65 39.63 2.28
N SER A 47 -2.33 39.46 2.41
CA SER A 47 -1.30 40.23 1.70
C SER A 47 -0.80 39.48 0.47
N ARG A 48 -0.81 40.13 -0.71
CA ARG A 48 -0.29 39.54 -1.95
C ARG A 48 1.22 39.32 -1.90
N ASP A 49 1.97 40.21 -1.25
CA ASP A 49 3.42 40.08 -1.12
C ASP A 49 3.80 38.90 -0.22
N ASP A 50 3.04 38.66 0.86
CA ASP A 50 3.28 37.52 1.74
C ASP A 50 2.85 36.20 1.10
N GLN A 51 1.80 36.22 0.27
CA GLN A 51 1.45 35.09 -0.58
C GLN A 51 2.59 34.75 -1.55
N GLN A 52 3.18 35.75 -2.20
CA GLN A 52 4.24 35.55 -3.19
C GLN A 52 5.49 34.91 -2.59
N LYS A 53 5.97 35.40 -1.44
CA LYS A 53 7.15 34.84 -0.74
C LYS A 53 6.98 33.36 -0.40
N ILE A 54 5.78 32.95 0.01
CA ILE A 54 5.53 31.55 0.37
C ILE A 54 5.36 30.70 -0.90
N ARG A 55 4.80 31.25 -1.99
CA ARG A 55 4.69 30.56 -3.28
C ARG A 55 6.05 30.18 -3.86
N GLU A 56 7.05 31.06 -3.78
CA GLU A 56 8.43 30.75 -4.19
C GLU A 56 8.99 29.54 -3.42
N LYS A 57 8.68 29.46 -2.12
CA LYS A 57 9.08 28.33 -1.29
C LYS A 57 8.32 27.05 -1.63
N VAL A 58 7.03 27.17 -1.96
CA VAL A 58 6.22 26.05 -2.47
C VAL A 58 6.80 25.50 -3.77
N GLU A 59 7.15 26.36 -4.72
CA GLU A 59 7.77 25.97 -6.00
C GLU A 59 9.07 25.20 -5.78
N THR A 60 9.89 25.61 -4.81
CA THR A 60 11.11 24.89 -4.43
C THR A 60 10.81 23.46 -3.96
N TYR A 61 9.80 23.28 -3.10
CA TYR A 61 9.42 21.96 -2.60
C TYR A 61 8.76 21.09 -3.68
N ILE A 62 7.96 21.68 -4.57
CA ILE A 62 7.39 20.98 -5.73
C ILE A 62 8.52 20.48 -6.64
N GLY A 63 9.47 21.36 -7.00
CA GLY A 63 10.61 20.97 -7.84
C GLY A 63 11.42 19.82 -7.22
N ARG A 64 11.63 19.83 -5.89
CA ARG A 64 12.29 18.71 -5.21
C ARG A 64 11.47 17.42 -5.26
N ALA A 65 10.16 17.51 -5.05
CA ALA A 65 9.25 16.35 -5.15
C ALA A 65 9.25 15.74 -6.56
N GLU A 66 9.28 16.57 -7.61
CA GLU A 66 9.38 16.10 -9.00
C GLU A 66 10.68 15.36 -9.30
N ILE A 67 11.82 15.89 -8.82
CA ILE A 67 13.12 15.22 -8.95
C ILE A 67 13.11 13.86 -8.25
N LEU A 68 12.58 13.80 -7.01
CA LEU A 68 12.45 12.54 -6.27
C LEU A 68 11.57 11.53 -7.01
N LYS A 69 10.44 11.99 -7.57
CA LYS A 69 9.54 11.16 -8.36
C LYS A 69 10.24 10.56 -9.59
N GLN A 70 10.96 11.37 -10.36
CA GLN A 70 11.71 10.89 -11.52
C GLN A 70 12.75 9.84 -11.12
N LYS A 71 13.53 10.11 -10.06
CA LYS A 71 14.54 9.19 -9.55
C LYS A 71 13.94 7.85 -9.09
N LEU A 72 12.78 7.89 -8.44
CA LEU A 72 12.04 6.69 -8.04
C LEU A 72 11.53 5.92 -9.26
N ASP A 73 11.00 6.60 -10.27
CA ASP A 73 10.50 5.97 -11.49
C ASP A 73 11.65 5.31 -12.30
N GLU A 74 12.82 5.93 -12.35
CA GLU A 74 14.03 5.34 -12.94
C GLU A 74 14.50 4.09 -12.17
N LYS A 75 14.60 4.18 -10.85
CA LYS A 75 14.94 3.05 -9.97
C LYS A 75 13.98 1.88 -10.15
N LYS A 76 12.67 2.15 -10.23
CA LYS A 76 11.63 1.15 -10.49
C LYS A 76 11.81 0.51 -11.87
N LYS A 77 12.04 1.31 -12.92
CA LYS A 77 12.28 0.79 -14.29
C LYS A 77 13.53 -0.09 -14.37
N MET A 78 14.56 0.24 -13.61
CA MET A 78 15.79 -0.56 -13.54
C MET A 78 15.67 -1.82 -12.67
N GLY A 79 14.54 -2.00 -11.96
CA GLY A 79 14.34 -3.12 -11.03
C GLY A 79 15.18 -3.03 -9.74
N ASP A 80 15.86 -1.91 -9.51
CA ASP A 80 16.79 -1.68 -8.37
C ASP A 80 16.12 -0.83 -7.26
N TYR A 81 14.80 -0.93 -7.15
CA TYR A 81 14.05 -0.26 -6.10
C TYR A 81 13.65 -1.25 -5.00
N HIS A 82 14.23 -1.09 -3.82
CA HIS A 82 13.86 -1.82 -2.62
C HIS A 82 13.53 -0.83 -1.49
N GLU A 83 12.40 -1.06 -0.82
CA GLU A 83 11.98 -0.30 0.35
C GLU A 83 11.63 -1.28 1.46
N GLN A 84 12.18 -1.03 2.65
CA GLN A 84 11.90 -1.83 3.84
C GLN A 84 11.06 -1.00 4.81
N PHE A 85 10.01 -1.62 5.35
CA PHE A 85 9.15 -1.05 6.35
C PHE A 85 9.12 -1.96 7.58
N GLU A 86 9.37 -1.39 8.76
CA GLU A 86 9.40 -2.13 10.03
C GLU A 86 8.19 -1.75 10.88
N ILE A 87 7.42 -2.75 11.31
CA ILE A 87 6.34 -2.61 12.30
C ILE A 87 6.86 -3.18 13.61
N LYS A 88 6.99 -2.35 14.65
CA LYS A 88 7.47 -2.81 15.95
C LYS A 88 6.34 -3.42 16.76
N ASN A 89 6.72 -4.19 17.78
CA ASN A 89 5.75 -4.83 18.65
C ASN A 89 4.88 -3.78 19.36
N ASN A 90 3.56 -4.00 19.35
CA ASN A 90 2.53 -3.11 19.86
C ASN A 90 2.39 -1.75 19.12
N ASP A 91 3.05 -1.56 17.98
CA ASP A 91 2.76 -0.39 17.16
C ASP A 91 1.32 -0.42 16.65
N LYS A 92 0.75 0.78 16.47
CA LYS A 92 -0.63 0.98 16.00
C LYS A 92 -0.63 1.89 14.77
N GLY A 93 -1.75 1.90 14.05
CA GLY A 93 -1.92 2.74 12.86
C GLY A 93 -1.57 2.04 11.55
N TYR A 94 -1.30 0.73 11.58
CA TYR A 94 -0.97 -0.08 10.40
C TYR A 94 -2.15 -0.89 9.89
N SER A 95 -3.06 -0.21 9.19
CA SER A 95 -4.13 -0.87 8.44
C SER A 95 -3.60 -1.36 7.07
N TYR A 96 -4.34 -2.28 6.43
CA TYR A 96 -4.06 -2.67 5.05
C TYR A 96 -3.98 -1.46 4.10
N GLU A 97 -4.83 -0.44 4.32
CA GLU A 97 -4.80 0.79 3.53
C GLU A 97 -3.51 1.57 3.70
N SER A 98 -3.06 1.75 4.94
CA SER A 98 -1.79 2.46 5.21
C SER A 98 -0.56 1.72 4.68
N LEU A 99 -0.57 0.39 4.68
CA LEU A 99 0.57 -0.43 4.27
C LEU A 99 0.61 -0.63 2.76
N PHE A 100 -0.52 -1.01 2.17
CA PHE A 100 -0.60 -1.48 0.79
C PHE A 100 -1.31 -0.52 -0.15
N GLY A 101 -2.01 0.50 0.36
CA GLY A 101 -2.81 1.42 -0.45
C GLY A 101 -2.01 2.09 -1.58
N ARG A 102 -0.73 2.41 -1.32
CA ARG A 102 0.18 2.99 -2.34
C ARG A 102 0.53 2.07 -3.52
N PHE A 103 0.30 0.77 -3.40
CA PHE A 103 0.52 -0.21 -4.47
C PHE A 103 -0.77 -0.58 -5.21
N LEU A 104 -1.91 -0.12 -4.69
CA LEU A 104 -3.24 -0.40 -5.22
C LEU A 104 -3.70 0.82 -6.04
N ASP A 105 -3.23 0.92 -7.27
CA ASP A 105 -3.65 1.97 -8.20
C ASP A 105 -4.60 1.46 -9.29
N GLU A 106 -5.08 2.37 -10.15
CA GLU A 106 -6.06 2.08 -11.20
C GLU A 106 -5.53 1.19 -12.34
N PHE A 107 -4.22 0.99 -12.43
CA PHE A 107 -3.53 0.23 -13.47
C PHE A 107 -3.19 -1.21 -13.06
N VAL A 108 -3.43 -1.60 -11.80
CA VAL A 108 -3.27 -2.98 -11.35
C VAL A 108 -4.31 -3.87 -12.04
N GLU A 109 -3.84 -4.88 -12.78
CA GLU A 109 -4.67 -5.83 -13.52
C GLU A 109 -4.82 -7.16 -12.78
N HIS A 110 -3.73 -7.62 -12.14
CA HIS A 110 -3.71 -8.86 -11.38
C HIS A 110 -2.95 -8.71 -10.06
N ILE A 111 -3.43 -9.43 -9.03
CA ILE A 111 -2.75 -9.50 -7.73
C ILE A 111 -2.51 -10.97 -7.39
N SER A 112 -1.30 -11.31 -6.97
CA SER A 112 -0.97 -12.65 -6.45
C SER A 112 -0.54 -12.53 -4.99
N VAL A 113 -1.17 -13.29 -4.10
CA VAL A 113 -0.91 -13.33 -2.67
C VAL A 113 -0.42 -14.74 -2.33
N THR A 114 0.77 -14.84 -1.78
CA THR A 114 1.31 -16.06 -1.19
C THR A 114 1.35 -15.86 0.32
N ASP A 115 0.51 -16.61 1.05
CA ASP A 115 0.48 -16.58 2.51
C ASP A 115 0.13 -17.97 3.05
N PRO A 116 1.05 -18.64 3.79
CA PRO A 116 0.82 -20.00 4.25
C PRO A 116 -0.19 -20.10 5.39
N TYR A 117 -0.68 -18.98 5.94
CA TYR A 117 -1.46 -18.94 7.17
C TYR A 117 -2.92 -18.52 6.96
N ILE A 118 -3.49 -18.60 5.76
CA ILE A 118 -4.92 -18.28 5.57
C ILE A 118 -5.79 -19.48 5.95
N HIS A 119 -5.88 -19.84 7.24
CA HIS A 119 -6.59 -21.03 7.74
C HIS A 119 -7.87 -20.71 8.49
N ASN A 120 -7.71 -20.00 9.60
CA ASN A 120 -8.76 -19.70 10.55
C ASN A 120 -9.63 -18.55 10.05
N THR A 121 -10.83 -18.44 10.61
CA THR A 121 -11.82 -17.43 10.20
C THR A 121 -11.27 -16.00 10.21
N TYR A 122 -10.50 -15.61 11.23
CA TYR A 122 -9.91 -14.28 11.30
C TYR A 122 -8.84 -14.03 10.21
N GLN A 123 -8.12 -15.07 9.79
CA GLN A 123 -7.13 -14.99 8.70
C GLN A 123 -7.83 -14.85 7.36
N CYS A 124 -8.95 -15.56 7.16
CA CYS A 124 -9.81 -15.36 6.00
C CYS A 124 -10.44 -13.96 5.99
N PHE A 125 -10.85 -13.40 7.15
CA PHE A 125 -11.34 -12.02 7.24
C PHE A 125 -10.26 -10.99 6.91
N ASN A 126 -9.04 -11.21 7.37
CA ASN A 126 -7.87 -10.41 7.00
C ASN A 126 -7.66 -10.38 5.48
N PHE A 127 -7.72 -11.55 4.84
CA PHE A 127 -7.66 -11.65 3.39
C PHE A 127 -8.85 -10.94 2.71
N LEU A 128 -10.07 -11.06 3.24
CA LEU A 128 -11.25 -10.35 2.72
C LEU A 128 -11.08 -8.82 2.80
N HIS A 129 -10.53 -8.30 3.90
CA HIS A 129 -10.26 -6.87 4.04
C HIS A 129 -9.27 -6.37 3.00
N PHE A 130 -8.19 -7.13 2.75
CA PHE A 130 -7.25 -6.85 1.67
C PHE A 130 -7.95 -6.85 0.30
N CYS A 131 -8.72 -7.89 -0.01
CA CYS A 131 -9.48 -8.01 -1.25
C CYS A 131 -10.47 -6.84 -1.46
N THR A 132 -11.16 -6.42 -0.40
CA THR A 132 -12.11 -5.30 -0.44
C THR A 132 -11.38 -3.99 -0.74
N LEU A 133 -10.22 -3.78 -0.12
CA LEU A 133 -9.38 -2.62 -0.40
C LEU A 133 -8.89 -2.62 -1.87
N ALA A 134 -8.45 -3.78 -2.37
CA ALA A 134 -7.99 -3.94 -3.75
C ALA A 134 -9.10 -3.62 -4.75
N VAL A 135 -10.30 -4.20 -4.59
CA VAL A 135 -11.46 -3.93 -5.47
C VAL A 135 -11.86 -2.45 -5.44
N ARG A 136 -11.79 -1.80 -4.27
CA ARG A 136 -12.13 -0.39 -4.13
C ARG A 136 -11.21 0.51 -4.95
N ASN A 137 -9.91 0.24 -4.89
CA ASN A 137 -8.87 1.12 -5.43
C ASN A 137 -8.45 0.76 -6.87
N CYS A 138 -8.42 -0.52 -7.24
CA CYS A 138 -7.93 -1.00 -8.53
C CYS A 138 -9.07 -1.18 -9.53
N LYS A 139 -9.26 -0.20 -10.42
CA LYS A 139 -10.39 -0.18 -11.38
C LYS A 139 -10.26 -1.20 -12.51
N LYS A 140 -9.05 -1.63 -12.84
CA LYS A 140 -8.75 -2.64 -13.87
C LYS A 140 -8.47 -4.02 -13.30
N LEU A 141 -8.71 -4.24 -12.01
CA LEU A 141 -8.43 -5.53 -11.39
C LEU A 141 -9.38 -6.60 -11.96
N GLU A 142 -8.80 -7.65 -12.55
CA GLU A 142 -9.56 -8.75 -13.15
C GLU A 142 -9.43 -10.04 -12.33
N GLN A 143 -8.29 -10.22 -11.66
CA GLN A 143 -7.93 -11.49 -11.04
C GLN A 143 -7.09 -11.32 -9.78
N ILE A 144 -7.44 -12.09 -8.76
CA ILE A 144 -6.64 -12.32 -7.56
C ILE A 144 -6.27 -13.80 -7.50
N ASN A 145 -4.98 -14.10 -7.35
CA ASN A 145 -4.48 -15.45 -7.10
C ASN A 145 -4.10 -15.56 -5.62
N LEU A 146 -4.61 -16.56 -4.92
CA LEU A 146 -4.21 -16.90 -3.56
C LEU A 146 -3.48 -18.25 -3.57
N LEU A 147 -2.23 -18.24 -3.12
CA LEU A 147 -1.44 -19.43 -2.82
C LEU A 147 -1.31 -19.57 -1.30
N THR A 148 -1.93 -20.60 -0.73
CA THR A 148 -1.94 -20.85 0.73
C THR A 148 -1.68 -22.32 1.05
N THR A 149 -1.55 -22.66 2.33
CA THR A 149 -1.51 -24.06 2.78
C THR A 149 -2.91 -24.50 3.22
N ARG A 150 -3.21 -25.80 3.17
CA ARG A 150 -4.47 -26.32 3.69
C ARG A 150 -4.46 -26.30 5.22
N ALA A 151 -5.62 -26.06 5.84
CA ALA A 151 -5.86 -26.21 7.28
C ALA A 151 -5.91 -27.70 7.72
N ASN A 152 -5.07 -28.53 7.11
CA ASN A 152 -4.83 -29.92 7.49
C ASN A 152 -3.40 -29.98 8.01
N LYS A 153 -3.23 -29.79 9.33
CA LYS A 153 -2.01 -30.20 10.02
C LYS A 153 -2.36 -31.35 10.96
N PRO A 154 -1.58 -32.44 10.97
CA PRO A 154 -1.86 -33.61 11.80
C PRO A 154 -1.78 -33.34 13.32
N GLN A 155 -1.31 -32.15 13.73
CA GLN A 155 -1.06 -31.82 15.14
C GLN A 155 -2.20 -31.01 15.77
N TYR A 156 -3.07 -30.36 14.98
CA TYR A 156 -4.20 -29.58 15.47
C TYR A 156 -5.32 -29.57 14.42
N ALA A 157 -6.41 -30.28 14.75
CA ALA A 157 -7.72 -30.25 14.10
C ALA A 157 -7.90 -30.96 12.73
N GLY A 158 -8.90 -31.84 12.72
CA GLY A 158 -9.29 -32.67 11.58
C GLY A 158 -10.14 -31.94 10.53
N GLN A 159 -10.71 -32.73 9.62
CA GLN A 159 -11.55 -32.37 8.46
C GLN A 159 -12.41 -31.10 8.58
N ALA A 160 -12.97 -30.82 9.76
CA ALA A 160 -13.82 -29.65 10.00
C ALA A 160 -13.14 -28.29 9.77
N ASP A 161 -11.85 -28.13 10.07
CA ASP A 161 -11.17 -26.84 9.89
C ASP A 161 -10.79 -26.60 8.43
N LEU A 162 -10.50 -27.67 7.68
CA LEU A 162 -10.41 -27.61 6.22
C LEU A 162 -11.72 -27.15 5.60
N GLU A 163 -12.85 -27.74 6.02
CA GLU A 163 -14.18 -27.36 5.53
C GLU A 163 -14.50 -25.89 5.83
N LYS A 164 -14.14 -25.40 7.02
CA LYS A 164 -14.30 -23.97 7.38
C LYS A 164 -13.44 -23.05 6.52
N GLN A 165 -12.17 -23.40 6.29
CA GLN A 165 -11.28 -22.63 5.43
C GLN A 165 -11.86 -22.55 4.01
N GLU A 166 -12.22 -23.70 3.43
CA GLU A 166 -12.78 -23.79 2.08
C GLU A 166 -14.10 -23.03 1.97
N ALA A 167 -15.00 -23.16 2.94
CA ALA A 167 -16.27 -22.43 2.96
C ALA A 167 -16.06 -20.91 3.04
N ALA A 168 -15.15 -20.44 3.90
CA ALA A 168 -14.84 -19.02 4.02
C ALA A 168 -14.22 -18.46 2.74
N LEU A 169 -13.24 -19.14 2.16
CA LEU A 169 -12.61 -18.71 0.91
C LEU A 169 -13.57 -18.76 -0.27
N LYS A 170 -14.49 -19.73 -0.31
CA LYS A 170 -15.56 -19.78 -1.31
C LYS A 170 -16.48 -18.57 -1.21
N GLN A 171 -16.89 -18.17 -0.01
CA GLN A 171 -17.70 -16.97 0.18
C GLN A 171 -16.99 -15.69 -0.32
N ILE A 172 -15.68 -15.59 -0.08
CA ILE A 172 -14.86 -14.48 -0.59
C ILE A 172 -14.82 -14.51 -2.12
N SER A 173 -14.61 -15.68 -2.73
CA SER A 173 -14.65 -15.85 -4.19
C SER A 173 -16.00 -15.41 -4.77
N ASP A 174 -17.10 -15.84 -4.18
CA ASP A 174 -18.45 -15.49 -4.65
C ASP A 174 -18.72 -13.97 -4.53
N SER A 175 -18.23 -13.33 -3.47
CA SER A 175 -18.32 -11.87 -3.29
C SER A 175 -17.47 -11.10 -4.32
N LEU A 176 -16.26 -11.57 -4.62
CA LEU A 176 -15.39 -10.96 -5.63
C LEU A 176 -15.97 -11.08 -7.04
N ARG A 177 -16.61 -12.21 -7.37
CA ARG A 177 -17.29 -12.41 -8.65
C ARG A 177 -18.40 -11.39 -8.91
N GLN A 178 -19.12 -10.95 -7.87
CA GLN A 178 -20.12 -9.88 -8.00
C GLN A 178 -19.51 -8.55 -8.45
N ASN A 179 -18.22 -8.35 -8.18
CA ASN A 179 -17.43 -7.19 -8.62
C ASN A 179 -16.63 -7.46 -9.90
N LYS A 180 -16.93 -8.55 -10.63
CA LYS A 180 -16.23 -8.98 -11.85
C LYS A 180 -14.74 -9.32 -11.64
N VAL A 181 -14.36 -9.64 -10.41
CA VAL A 181 -13.00 -10.09 -10.08
C VAL A 181 -13.02 -11.59 -9.83
N SER A 182 -12.12 -12.33 -10.48
CA SER A 182 -11.94 -13.76 -10.27
C SER A 182 -10.96 -14.02 -9.12
N LEU A 183 -11.28 -14.99 -8.24
CA LEU A 183 -10.37 -15.47 -7.20
C LEU A 183 -9.95 -16.90 -7.51
N ASN A 184 -8.67 -17.10 -7.76
CA ASN A 184 -8.08 -18.42 -8.00
C ASN A 184 -7.28 -18.87 -6.78
N ILE A 185 -7.69 -19.98 -6.16
CA ILE A 185 -7.08 -20.48 -4.94
C ILE A 185 -6.28 -21.74 -5.27
N THR A 186 -4.99 -21.71 -4.96
CA THR A 186 -4.08 -22.84 -5.09
C THR A 186 -3.50 -23.20 -3.72
N TYR A 187 -3.30 -24.50 -3.48
CA TYR A 187 -2.74 -24.98 -2.23
C TYR A 187 -1.36 -25.59 -2.44
N SER A 188 -0.42 -25.29 -1.55
CA SER A 188 0.90 -25.93 -1.48
C SER A 188 1.27 -26.24 -0.04
N ASN A 189 2.00 -27.34 0.18
CA ASN A 189 2.44 -27.77 1.51
C ASN A 189 3.86 -27.31 1.86
N THR A 190 4.56 -26.67 0.94
CA THR A 190 5.98 -26.28 1.08
C THR A 190 6.18 -24.77 1.10
N LEU A 191 5.15 -24.02 1.50
CA LEU A 191 5.19 -22.56 1.57
C LEU A 191 5.82 -22.10 2.87
N HIS A 192 6.78 -21.19 2.76
CA HIS A 192 7.44 -20.53 3.88
C HIS A 192 7.39 -19.02 3.74
N ASP A 193 7.62 -18.52 2.52
CA ASP A 193 7.65 -17.10 2.23
C ASP A 193 6.23 -16.51 2.21
N ARG A 194 6.13 -15.24 2.59
CA ARG A 194 4.93 -14.42 2.45
C ARG A 194 5.22 -13.28 1.48
N GLU A 195 4.42 -13.17 0.45
CA GLU A 195 4.59 -12.14 -0.56
C GLU A 195 3.27 -11.72 -1.20
N ILE A 196 3.25 -10.47 -1.67
CA ILE A 196 2.19 -9.94 -2.51
C ILE A 196 2.83 -9.37 -3.77
N VAL A 197 2.33 -9.78 -4.93
CA VAL A 197 2.77 -9.32 -6.24
C VAL A 197 1.62 -8.60 -6.92
N TYR A 198 1.86 -7.34 -7.31
CA TYR A 198 0.95 -6.49 -8.07
C TYR A 198 1.44 -6.43 -9.51
N VAL A 199 0.58 -6.78 -10.46
CA VAL A 199 0.91 -6.83 -11.89
C VAL A 199 0.24 -5.67 -12.60
N PHE A 200 1.05 -4.94 -13.36
CA PHE A 200 0.66 -3.80 -14.19
C PHE A 200 1.02 -4.10 -15.65
N THR A 201 0.51 -3.30 -16.57
CA THR A 201 0.93 -3.36 -17.97
C THR A 201 2.45 -3.10 -18.07
N GLY A 202 3.23 -4.15 -18.30
CA GLY A 202 4.67 -4.07 -18.57
C GLY A 202 5.60 -4.11 -17.35
N PHE A 203 5.11 -4.16 -16.12
CA PHE A 203 5.94 -4.33 -14.92
C PHE A 203 5.17 -4.96 -13.74
N TRP A 204 5.89 -5.37 -12.70
CA TRP A 204 5.31 -5.84 -11.45
C TRP A 204 5.98 -5.20 -10.23
N ILE A 205 5.24 -5.13 -9.12
CA ILE A 205 5.76 -4.76 -7.81
C ILE A 205 5.61 -5.96 -6.88
N MET A 206 6.68 -6.33 -6.18
CA MET A 206 6.68 -7.39 -5.18
C MET A 206 6.91 -6.81 -3.79
N VAL A 207 6.06 -7.21 -2.84
CA VAL A 207 6.18 -6.87 -1.43
C VAL A 207 6.39 -8.17 -0.64
N LYS A 208 7.54 -8.30 0.03
CA LYS A 208 7.83 -9.43 0.92
C LYS A 208 7.49 -9.09 2.36
N ILE A 209 6.83 -10.02 3.06
CA ILE A 209 6.43 -9.87 4.46
C ILE A 209 7.28 -10.82 5.30
N VAL A 210 8.32 -10.29 5.94
CA VAL A 210 9.27 -11.05 6.76
C VAL A 210 8.83 -11.04 8.21
#